data_AF-A0A7Y9I0T9-F1
#
_entry.id   AF-A0A7Y9I0T9-F1
#
_cell.length_a   1.000
_cell.length_b   1.000
_cell.length_c   1.000
_cell.angle_alpha   90.00
_cell.angle_beta   90.00
_cell.angle_gamma   90.00
#
_symmetry.space_group_name_H-M   'P 1'
#
loop_
_entity.id
_entity.type
_entity.pdbx_description
1 polymer ?
#
loop_
_entity_poly.entity_id
_entity_poly.type
_entity_poly.pdbx_seq_one_letter_code
_entity_poly.pdbx_strand_id
1 'polypeptide(L)'
;METAINTSIVKEDNNWLAIKENQIWVNLMAKLDNQAEHKTLWFLFSLMFQGVLFLPIPAVLMYYYNAPIIVLPITFGLYLANIIVGMGGSGIRTVISFFMFTALVNLIMLALYIL
;
A
#
# COMPACT_ATOMS: atom_id res chain seq x y z
N MET A 1 -4.26 38.72 -44.52
CA MET A 1 -5.54 38.18 -44.06
C MET A 1 -5.26 37.35 -42.83
N GLU A 2 -5.66 37.88 -41.68
CA GLU A 2 -5.91 37.14 -40.44
C GLU A 2 -6.82 35.92 -40.76
N THR A 3 -6.82 34.80 -40.02
CA THR A 3 -7.33 34.75 -38.65
C THR A 3 -6.97 33.43 -37.92
N ALA A 4 -6.68 33.60 -36.62
CA ALA A 4 -7.06 32.75 -35.48
C ALA A 4 -6.79 31.24 -35.56
N ILE A 5 -5.79 30.72 -34.84
CA ILE A 5 -5.95 30.26 -33.45
C ILE A 5 -7.40 29.91 -33.14
N ASN A 6 -7.84 28.69 -33.46
CA ASN A 6 -9.09 28.17 -32.92
C ASN A 6 -8.83 27.54 -31.54
N THR A 7 -8.46 28.40 -30.59
CA THR A 7 -8.67 28.18 -29.16
C THR A 7 -10.15 28.39 -28.87
N SER A 8 -10.90 27.31 -28.66
CA SER A 8 -12.01 27.25 -27.68
C SER A 8 -12.83 25.96 -27.83
N ILE A 9 -12.30 24.87 -27.28
CA ILE A 9 -13.16 23.98 -26.48
C ILE A 9 -12.64 24.05 -25.06
N VAL A 10 -12.70 25.26 -24.50
CA VAL A 10 -12.75 25.47 -23.06
C VAL A 10 -14.16 25.04 -22.65
N LYS A 11 -14.31 23.75 -22.33
CA LYS A 11 -15.32 23.32 -21.35
C LYS A 11 -14.66 23.41 -19.99
N GLU A 12 -14.55 24.63 -19.49
CA GLU A 12 -14.32 24.87 -18.08
C GLU A 12 -15.69 24.82 -17.40
N ASP A 13 -15.98 23.71 -16.73
CA ASP A 13 -16.86 23.74 -15.56
C ASP A 13 -16.66 22.50 -14.67
N ASN A 14 -16.27 22.78 -13.44
CA ASN A 14 -16.43 22.00 -12.19
C ASN A 14 -15.51 20.82 -11.86
N ASN A 15 -14.67 20.33 -12.77
CA ASN A 15 -13.83 19.14 -12.50
C ASN A 15 -12.34 19.41 -12.27
N TRP A 16 -11.95 20.63 -11.89
CA TRP A 16 -10.55 20.96 -11.57
C TRP A 16 -9.99 20.07 -10.44
N LEU A 17 -10.83 19.72 -9.46
CA LEU A 17 -10.49 18.76 -8.42
C LEU A 17 -10.27 17.35 -8.99
N ALA A 18 -11.17 16.87 -9.85
CA ALA A 18 -11.05 15.56 -10.48
C ALA A 18 -9.83 15.46 -11.41
N ILE A 19 -9.50 16.53 -12.15
CA ILE A 19 -8.32 16.59 -13.02
C ILE A 19 -7.03 16.61 -12.20
N LYS A 20 -7.00 17.41 -11.12
CA LYS A 20 -5.86 17.48 -10.19
C LYS A 20 -5.66 16.16 -9.45
N GLU A 21 -6.75 15.55 -8.98
CA GLU A 21 -6.74 14.22 -8.37
C GLU A 21 -6.20 13.17 -9.33
N ASN A 22 -6.66 13.16 -10.58
CA ASN A 22 -6.18 12.21 -11.58
C ASN A 22 -4.68 12.42 -11.89
N GLN A 23 -4.20 13.67 -11.92
CA GLN A 23 -2.77 13.94 -12.03
C GLN A 23 -1.97 13.45 -10.81
N ILE A 24 -2.50 13.58 -9.58
CA ILE A 24 -1.85 13.06 -8.37
C ILE A 24 -1.75 11.53 -8.44
N TRP A 25 -2.82 10.84 -8.81
CA TRP A 25 -2.84 9.38 -8.97
C TRP A 25 -1.87 8.92 -10.05
N VAL A 26 -1.86 9.57 -11.22
CA VAL A 26 -0.93 9.25 -12.32
C VAL A 26 0.51 9.46 -11.88
N ASN A 27 0.81 10.56 -11.19
CA ASN A 27 2.16 10.82 -10.66
C ASN A 27 2.57 9.81 -9.58
N LEU A 28 1.64 9.38 -8.73
CA LEU A 28 1.90 8.37 -7.71
C LEU A 28 2.19 7.00 -8.36
N MET A 29 1.39 6.61 -9.36
CA MET A 29 1.59 5.36 -10.08
C MET A 29 2.88 5.37 -10.88
N ALA A 30 3.22 6.49 -11.53
CA ALA A 30 4.51 6.64 -12.22
C ALA A 30 5.71 6.50 -11.25
N LYS A 31 5.59 7.01 -10.02
CA LYS A 31 6.60 6.79 -8.98
C LYS A 31 6.71 5.33 -8.55
N LEU A 32 5.59 4.63 -8.40
CA LEU A 32 5.59 3.18 -8.10
C LEU A 32 6.19 2.37 -9.25
N ASP A 33 5.89 2.74 -10.49
CA ASP A 33 6.42 2.06 -11.68
C ASP A 33 7.92 2.27 -11.85
N ASN A 34 8.45 3.44 -11.47
CA ASN A 34 9.90 3.67 -11.37
C ASN A 34 10.60 2.76 -10.35
N GLN A 35 9.89 2.15 -9.40
CA GLN A 35 10.45 1.21 -8.43
C GLN A 35 10.47 -0.25 -8.94
N ALA A 36 9.98 -0.51 -10.15
CA ALA A 36 9.89 -1.86 -10.72
C ALA A 36 11.24 -2.57 -10.82
N GLU A 37 12.32 -1.84 -11.13
CA GLU A 37 13.69 -2.39 -11.20
C GLU A 37 14.18 -2.90 -9.84
N HIS A 38 13.69 -2.33 -8.74
CA HIS A 38 14.06 -2.69 -7.37
C HIS A 38 13.05 -3.61 -6.69
N LYS A 39 12.25 -4.36 -7.46
CA LYS A 39 11.22 -5.25 -6.92
C LYS A 39 11.74 -6.26 -5.90
N THR A 40 12.91 -6.86 -6.13
CA THR A 40 13.51 -7.82 -5.20
C THR A 40 13.90 -7.18 -3.88
N LEU A 41 14.39 -5.95 -3.89
CA LEU A 41 14.69 -5.18 -2.68
C LEU A 41 13.41 -4.87 -1.90
N TRP A 42 12.34 -4.46 -2.59
CA TRP A 42 11.03 -4.23 -1.97
C TRP A 42 10.45 -5.51 -1.34
N PHE A 43 10.63 -6.65 -1.99
CA PHE A 43 10.26 -7.95 -1.41
C PHE A 43 11.07 -8.28 -0.15
N LEU A 44 12.39 -8.13 -0.20
CA LEU A 44 13.26 -8.36 0.96
C LEU A 44 12.93 -7.41 2.11
N PHE A 45 12.67 -6.15 1.80
CA PHE A 45 12.24 -5.14 2.77
C PHE A 45 10.92 -5.54 3.42
N SER A 46 9.93 -5.96 2.63
CA SER A 46 8.65 -6.46 3.12
C SER A 46 8.83 -7.65 4.07
N LEU A 47 9.66 -8.63 3.71
CA LEU A 47 9.99 -9.78 4.55
C LEU A 47 10.62 -9.38 5.88
N MET A 48 11.63 -8.50 5.86
CA MET A 48 12.31 -8.06 7.07
C MET A 48 11.37 -7.28 7.97
N PHE A 49 10.65 -6.29 7.43
CA PHE A 49 9.74 -5.48 8.22
C PHE A 49 8.60 -6.30 8.79
N GLN A 50 7.95 -7.14 7.99
CA GLN A 50 6.85 -7.94 8.52
C GLN A 50 7.32 -9.03 9.49
N GLY A 51 8.43 -9.70 9.18
CA GLY A 51 8.97 -10.77 10.01
C GLY A 51 9.48 -10.26 11.36
N VAL A 52 10.10 -9.08 11.40
CA VAL A 52 10.68 -8.53 12.63
C VAL A 52 9.68 -7.67 13.41
N LEU A 53 8.92 -6.80 12.75
CA LEU A 53 8.04 -5.86 13.44
C LEU A 53 6.64 -6.40 13.66
N PHE A 54 6.04 -7.13 12.72
CA PHE A 54 4.64 -7.55 12.85
C PHE A 54 4.47 -8.91 13.54
N LEU A 55 5.43 -9.83 13.38
CA LEU A 55 5.39 -11.14 14.04
C LEU A 55 5.35 -11.07 15.59
N PRO A 56 6.06 -10.15 16.28
CA PRO A 56 5.93 -10.02 17.74
C PRO A 56 4.64 -9.30 18.19
N ILE A 57 3.94 -8.57 17.31
CA ILE A 57 2.74 -7.80 17.69
C ILE A 57 1.64 -8.69 18.29
N PRO A 58 1.23 -9.81 17.67
CA PRO A 58 0.26 -10.72 18.27
C PRO A 58 0.69 -11.22 19.64
N ALA A 59 1.98 -11.51 19.85
CA ALA A 59 2.48 -11.98 21.14
C ALA A 59 2.34 -10.90 22.21
N VAL A 60 2.69 -9.65 21.90
CA VAL A 60 2.50 -8.51 22.81
C VAL A 60 1.02 -8.28 23.10
N LEU A 61 0.17 -8.29 22.08
CA LEU A 61 -1.27 -8.06 22.22
C LEU A 61 -1.96 -9.15 23.06
N MET A 62 -1.64 -10.42 22.83
CA MET A 62 -2.22 -11.53 23.60
C MET A 62 -1.73 -11.51 25.06
N TYR A 63 -0.44 -11.25 25.29
CA TYR A 63 0.13 -11.33 26.63
C TYR A 63 -0.23 -10.13 27.52
N TYR A 64 -0.18 -8.91 26.97
CA TYR A 64 -0.39 -7.68 27.76
C TYR A 64 -1.83 -7.16 27.72
N TYR A 65 -2.54 -7.36 26.61
CA TYR A 65 -3.86 -6.78 26.37
C TYR A 65 -4.99 -7.82 26.34
N ASN A 66 -4.69 -9.09 26.67
CA ASN A 66 -5.65 -10.21 26.60
C ASN A 66 -6.37 -10.29 25.25
N ALA A 67 -5.69 -9.91 24.16
CA ALA A 67 -6.27 -9.94 22.83
C ALA A 67 -6.64 -11.38 22.44
N PRO A 68 -7.74 -11.58 21.69
CA PRO A 68 -8.18 -12.90 21.27
C PRO A 68 -7.15 -13.56 20.35
N ILE A 69 -7.07 -14.88 20.42
CA ILE A 69 -6.12 -15.67 19.65
C ILE A 69 -6.23 -15.50 18.13
N ILE A 70 -7.36 -14.96 17.65
CA ILE A 70 -7.63 -14.70 16.23
C ILE A 70 -6.67 -13.66 15.61
N VAL A 71 -6.03 -12.83 16.42
CA VAL A 71 -5.02 -11.85 15.97
C VAL A 71 -3.81 -12.55 15.33
N LEU A 72 -3.43 -13.73 15.85
CA LEU A 72 -2.31 -14.51 15.36
C LEU A 72 -2.50 -15.03 13.92
N PRO A 73 -3.56 -15.79 13.59
CA PRO A 73 -3.77 -16.26 12.22
C PRO A 73 -4.01 -15.10 11.23
N ILE A 74 -4.52 -13.94 11.67
CA ILE A 74 -4.63 -12.75 10.81
C ILE A 74 -3.25 -12.23 10.45
N THR A 75 -2.40 -11.91 11.43
CA THR A 75 -1.05 -11.38 11.16
C THR A 75 -0.18 -12.41 10.42
N PHE A 76 -0.26 -13.68 10.80
CA PHE A 76 0.50 -14.75 10.15
C PHE A 76 0.00 -15.04 8.73
N GLY A 77 -1.32 -15.05 8.51
CA GLY A 77 -1.90 -15.21 7.18
C GLY A 77 -1.55 -14.06 6.24
N LEU A 78 -1.56 -12.82 6.74
CA LEU A 78 -1.13 -11.64 6.00
C LEU A 78 0.37 -11.68 5.66
N TYR A 79 1.20 -12.19 6.57
CA TYR A 79 2.62 -12.42 6.32
C TYR A 79 2.84 -13.43 5.19
N LEU A 80 2.21 -14.61 5.28
CA LEU A 80 2.30 -15.63 4.24
C LEU A 80 1.77 -15.14 2.88
N ALA A 81 0.66 -14.41 2.88
CA ALA A 81 0.12 -13.83 1.66
C ALA A 81 1.10 -12.84 1.00
N ASN A 82 1.84 -12.05 1.80
CA ASN A 82 2.86 -11.14 1.29
C ASN A 82 4.05 -11.90 0.68
N ILE A 83 4.46 -13.03 1.29
CA ILE A 83 5.44 -13.94 0.70
C ILE A 83 4.98 -14.43 -0.67
N ILE A 84 3.73 -14.91 -0.77
CA ILE A 84 3.17 -15.42 -2.03
C ILE A 84 3.12 -14.33 -3.10
N VAL A 85 2.70 -13.10 -2.75
CA VAL A 85 2.66 -11.97 -3.69
C VAL A 85 4.06 -11.59 -4.17
N GLY A 86 5.04 -11.57 -3.26
CA GLY A 86 6.43 -11.22 -3.58
C GLY A 86 7.15 -12.26 -4.43
N MET A 87 6.98 -13.54 -4.11
CA MET A 87 7.61 -14.67 -4.83
C MET A 87 6.83 -15.11 -6.07
N GLY A 88 5.52 -14.88 -6.11
CA GLY A 88 4.61 -15.33 -7.17
C GLY A 88 4.68 -14.54 -8.47
N GLY A 89 5.72 -13.73 -8.68
CA GLY A 89 5.91 -12.98 -9.93
C GLY A 89 4.99 -11.76 -10.10
N SER A 90 4.17 -11.41 -9.11
CA SER A 90 3.23 -10.27 -9.14
C SER A 90 3.90 -8.92 -9.42
N GLY A 91 3.25 -7.99 -10.10
CA GLY A 91 3.83 -6.66 -10.41
C GLY A 91 4.25 -5.87 -9.18
N ILE A 92 5.21 -4.94 -9.32
CA ILE A 92 5.72 -4.12 -8.20
C ILE A 92 4.61 -3.36 -7.47
N ARG A 93 3.60 -2.88 -8.22
CA ARG A 93 2.43 -2.20 -7.69
C ARG A 93 1.69 -3.06 -6.69
N THR A 94 1.56 -4.36 -6.96
CA THR A 94 0.89 -5.30 -6.06
C THR A 94 1.76 -5.59 -4.83
N VAL A 95 3.06 -5.79 -5.00
CA VAL A 95 3.98 -6.04 -3.87
C VAL A 95 3.95 -4.87 -2.87
N ILE A 96 4.08 -3.63 -3.36
CA ILE A 96 4.06 -2.44 -2.51
C ILE A 96 2.68 -2.22 -1.90
N SER A 97 1.61 -2.35 -2.70
CA SER A 97 0.24 -2.15 -2.20
C SER A 97 -0.13 -3.19 -1.14
N PHE A 98 0.25 -4.45 -1.33
CA PHE A 98 -0.03 -5.53 -0.39
C PHE A 98 0.80 -5.37 0.89
N PHE A 99 2.05 -4.94 0.78
CA PHE A 99 2.86 -4.55 1.95
C PHE A 99 2.24 -3.39 2.72
N MET A 100 1.80 -2.32 2.05
CA MET A 100 1.12 -1.21 2.72
C MET A 100 -0.19 -1.65 3.38
N PHE A 101 -1.00 -2.45 2.70
CA PHE A 101 -2.24 -2.98 3.24
C PHE A 101 -2.00 -3.81 4.51
N THR A 102 -1.06 -4.74 4.46
CA THR A 102 -0.73 -5.59 5.60
C THR A 102 -0.15 -4.79 6.77
N ALA A 103 0.70 -3.78 6.51
CA ALA A 103 1.20 -2.88 7.54
C ALA A 103 0.07 -2.09 8.21
N LEU A 104 -0.88 -1.59 7.41
CA LEU A 104 -2.04 -0.84 7.88
C LEU A 104 -2.96 -1.70 8.75
N VAL A 105 -3.23 -2.95 8.36
CA VAL A 105 -4.03 -3.88 9.18
C VAL A 105 -3.37 -4.15 10.53
N ASN A 106 -2.05 -4.38 10.55
CA ASN A 106 -1.33 -4.60 11.82
C ASN A 106 -1.32 -3.34 12.70
N LEU A 107 -1.18 -2.14 12.11
CA LEU A 107 -1.30 -0.87 12.83
C LEU A 107 -2.70 -0.65 13.42
N ILE A 108 -3.76 -0.95 12.65
CA ILE A 108 -5.14 -0.86 13.15
C ILE A 108 -5.37 -1.84 14.29
N MET A 109 -4.91 -3.10 14.17
CA MET A 109 -5.03 -4.06 15.26
C MET A 109 -4.29 -3.56 16.50
N LEU A 110 -3.07 -3.05 16.34
CA LEU A 110 -2.31 -2.48 17.46
C LEU A 110 -3.07 -1.33 18.12
N ALA A 111 -3.63 -0.41 17.33
CA ALA A 111 -4.41 0.72 17.84
C ALA A 111 -5.69 0.29 18.59
N LEU A 112 -6.41 -0.72 18.08
CA LEU A 112 -7.68 -1.17 18.67
C LEU A 112 -7.54 -1.86 20.03
N TYR A 113 -6.40 -2.51 20.29
CA TYR A 113 -6.19 -3.23 21.55
C TYR A 113 -5.37 -2.42 22.57
N ILE A 114 -4.57 -1.46 22.11
CA ILE A 114 -3.83 -0.56 23.01
C ILE A 114 -4.72 0.56 23.55
N LEU A 115 -5.63 1.11 22.73
CA LEU A 115 -6.55 2.20 23.08
C LEU A 115 -7.79 1.67 23.80
#